data_AF-A0A520Y9C2-F1
#
_entry.id   AF-A0A520Y9C2-F1
#
_cell.length_a   1.000
_cell.length_b   1.000
_cell.length_c   1.000
_cell.angle_alpha   90.00
_cell.angle_beta   90.00
_cell.angle_gamma   90.00
#
_symmetry.space_group_name_H-M   'P 1'
#
loop_
_entity.id
_entity.type
_entity.pdbx_description
1 polymer ?
#
loop_
_entity_poly.entity_id
_entity_poly.type
_entity_poly.pdbx_seq_one_letter_code
_entity_poly.pdbx_strand_id
1 'polypeptide(L)'
;MMQSAGDRNSPSVAAYIDSVDDKRRETFRVLVDKMRGLVPDGYDENMTWGFPTWEVPLSISGPTYNKKPLMFAALAAQKKHIGLYIMCAYMNEQRKQALLDAHEKAGKKLDMGKSCIRFQHEDDLEWDAIAAAIDVGPEQFAKGAIAEREAAIGKGKRG
;
A
#
# COMPACT_ATOMS: atom_id res chain seq x y z
N MET A 1 32.68 1.33 -9.32
CA MET A 1 31.42 0.90 -8.68
C MET A 1 30.28 1.28 -9.61
N MET A 2 29.53 0.31 -10.10
CA MET A 2 28.40 0.52 -11.01
C MET A 2 27.30 1.28 -10.27
N GLN A 3 27.08 2.55 -10.65
CA GLN A 3 25.83 3.25 -10.36
C GLN A 3 24.75 2.58 -11.22
N SER A 4 23.85 1.86 -10.59
CA SER A 4 22.61 1.38 -11.20
C SER A 4 21.93 2.58 -11.83
N ALA A 5 21.71 2.54 -13.14
CA ALA A 5 20.95 3.56 -13.85
C ALA A 5 19.50 3.52 -13.32
N GLY A 6 19.22 4.33 -12.30
CA GLY A 6 17.87 4.70 -11.92
C GLY A 6 17.20 5.30 -13.15
N ASP A 7 16.04 4.75 -13.50
CA ASP A 7 15.24 5.13 -14.66
C ASP A 7 15.01 6.65 -14.65
N ARG A 8 15.59 7.38 -15.61
CA ARG A 8 15.53 8.85 -15.71
C ARG A 8 14.13 9.41 -16.02
N ASN A 9 13.12 8.55 -16.03
CA ASN A 9 11.75 8.87 -16.46
C ASN A 9 10.67 8.37 -15.50
N SER A 10 11.04 7.79 -14.35
CA SER A 10 10.09 7.50 -13.28
C SER A 10 10.01 8.73 -12.37
N PRO A 11 8.85 9.42 -12.29
CA PRO A 11 8.71 10.57 -11.41
C PRO A 11 9.02 10.14 -9.97
N SER A 12 9.72 10.98 -9.20
CA SER A 12 9.89 10.76 -7.76
C SER A 12 8.56 10.93 -7.03
N VAL A 13 8.45 10.45 -5.79
CA VAL A 13 7.26 10.69 -4.95
C VAL A 13 6.99 12.20 -4.80
N ALA A 14 8.06 13.00 -4.65
CA ALA A 14 7.95 14.46 -4.63
C ALA A 14 7.36 15.03 -5.94
N ALA A 15 7.89 14.60 -7.09
CA ALA A 15 7.36 15.03 -8.39
C ALA A 15 5.90 14.57 -8.61
N TYR A 16 5.53 13.40 -8.08
CA TYR A 16 4.14 12.93 -8.10
C TYR A 16 3.23 13.83 -7.27
N ILE A 17 3.63 14.18 -6.04
CA ILE A 17 2.89 15.12 -5.18
C ILE A 17 2.71 16.46 -5.90
N ASP A 18 3.77 16.99 -6.52
CA ASP A 18 3.68 18.26 -7.26
C ASP A 18 2.70 18.18 -8.45
N SER A 19 2.56 17.00 -9.07
CA SER A 19 1.61 16.76 -10.16
C SER A 19 0.14 16.65 -9.71
N VAL A 20 -0.12 16.42 -8.42
CA VAL A 20 -1.48 16.44 -7.87
C VAL A 20 -2.05 17.86 -7.98
N ASP A 21 -3.35 17.98 -8.28
CA ASP A 21 -4.02 19.28 -8.35
C ASP A 21 -3.85 20.09 -7.06
N ASP A 22 -3.74 21.41 -7.22
CA ASP A 22 -3.44 22.34 -6.12
C ASP A 22 -4.38 22.18 -4.91
N LYS A 23 -5.65 21.83 -5.16
CA LYS A 23 -6.67 21.67 -4.12
C LYS A 23 -6.42 20.47 -3.23
N ARG A 24 -5.80 19.41 -3.76
CA ARG A 24 -5.56 18.15 -3.04
C ARG A 24 -4.09 17.88 -2.76
N ARG A 25 -3.18 18.65 -3.34
CA ARG A 25 -1.72 18.49 -3.17
C ARG A 25 -1.32 18.48 -1.70
N GLU A 26 -1.81 19.43 -0.92
CA GLU A 26 -1.48 19.52 0.51
C GLU A 26 -1.97 18.29 1.27
N THR A 27 -3.24 17.93 1.09
CA THR A 27 -3.81 16.72 1.69
C THR A 27 -3.00 15.49 1.29
N PHE A 28 -2.63 15.36 0.01
CA PHE A 28 -1.87 14.21 -0.47
C PHE A 28 -0.46 14.16 0.13
N ARG A 29 0.22 15.31 0.29
CA ARG A 29 1.51 15.39 0.98
C ARG A 29 1.40 14.90 2.43
N VAL A 30 0.41 15.38 3.18
CA VAL A 30 0.16 14.96 4.56
C VAL A 30 -0.08 13.44 4.64
N LEU A 31 -0.84 12.88 3.69
CA LEU A 31 -1.09 11.44 3.65
C LEU A 31 0.18 10.63 3.37
N VAL A 32 1.05 11.09 2.46
CA VAL A 32 2.35 10.44 2.20
C VAL A 32 3.22 10.47 3.46
N ASP A 33 3.32 11.63 4.12
CA ASP A 33 4.11 11.76 5.35
C ASP A 33 3.54 10.92 6.49
N LYS A 34 2.21 10.83 6.61
CA LYS A 34 1.57 9.94 7.58
C LYS A 34 1.87 8.47 7.29
N MET A 35 1.77 8.04 6.03
CA MET A 35 2.13 6.67 5.66
C MET A 35 3.61 6.35 5.94
N ARG A 36 4.53 7.29 5.73
CA ARG A 36 5.96 7.11 6.11
C ARG A 36 6.14 6.88 7.61
N GLY A 37 5.30 7.49 8.45
CA GLY A 37 5.33 7.28 9.89
C GLY A 37 4.62 6.00 10.37
N LEU A 38 3.71 5.44 9.56
CA LEU A 38 2.92 4.26 9.92
C LEU A 38 3.45 2.95 9.33
N VAL A 39 4.06 3.01 8.14
CA VAL A 39 4.65 1.83 7.49
C VAL A 39 5.86 1.40 8.33
N PRO A 40 5.94 0.12 8.76
CA PRO A 40 7.07 -0.37 9.52
C PRO A 40 8.40 -0.19 8.79
N ASP A 41 9.51 -0.14 9.54
CA ASP A 41 10.83 -0.05 8.92
C ASP A 41 11.14 -1.27 8.03
N GLY A 42 11.93 -1.05 6.97
CA GLY A 42 12.41 -2.08 6.07
C GLY A 42 11.57 -2.29 4.80
N TYR A 43 10.51 -1.50 4.59
CA TYR A 43 9.87 -1.35 3.28
C TYR A 43 10.56 -0.23 2.48
N ASP A 44 10.67 -0.41 1.16
CA ASP A 44 11.20 0.63 0.26
C ASP A 44 10.05 1.50 -0.25
N GLU A 45 10.17 2.82 -0.12
CA GLU A 45 9.30 3.80 -0.79
C GLU A 45 9.74 3.98 -2.25
N ASN A 46 8.84 3.67 -3.18
CA ASN A 46 9.11 3.72 -4.62
C ASN A 46 7.97 4.39 -5.38
N MET A 47 8.22 4.62 -6.66
CA MET A 47 7.22 5.03 -7.63
C MET A 47 6.98 3.90 -8.61
N THR A 48 5.97 3.08 -8.31
CA THR A 48 5.62 1.90 -9.09
C THR A 48 4.16 2.00 -9.54
N TRP A 49 3.88 1.52 -10.75
CA TRP A 49 2.54 1.61 -11.37
C TRP A 49 1.98 3.04 -11.46
N GLY A 50 2.84 4.06 -11.40
CA GLY A 50 2.47 5.47 -11.56
C GLY A 50 1.99 6.16 -10.29
N PHE A 51 2.24 5.60 -9.11
CA PHE A 51 1.91 6.22 -7.83
C PHE A 51 2.88 5.79 -6.72
N PRO A 52 2.93 6.52 -5.58
CA PRO A 52 3.74 6.13 -4.43
C PRO A 52 3.36 4.76 -3.88
N THR A 53 4.36 3.90 -3.71
CA THR A 53 4.22 2.54 -3.18
C THR A 53 5.24 2.30 -2.07
N TRP A 54 4.83 1.49 -1.09
CA TRP A 54 5.73 0.87 -0.12
C TRP A 54 5.80 -0.61 -0.45
N GLU A 55 7.02 -1.11 -0.63
CA GLU A 55 7.27 -2.41 -1.22
C GLU A 55 8.26 -3.22 -0.41
N VAL A 56 8.10 -4.54 -0.40
CA VAL A 56 9.11 -5.43 0.20
C VAL A 56 10.36 -5.43 -0.68
N PRO A 57 11.55 -5.09 -0.15
CA PRO A 57 12.79 -5.20 -0.88
C PRO A 57 13.00 -6.59 -1.46
N LEU A 58 13.51 -6.69 -2.69
CA LEU A 58 13.80 -8.00 -3.32
C LEU A 58 14.86 -8.80 -2.56
N SER A 59 15.70 -8.15 -1.75
CA SER A 59 16.63 -8.82 -0.83
C SER A 59 15.92 -9.63 0.25
N ILE A 60 14.67 -9.26 0.61
CA ILE A 60 13.83 -9.95 1.59
C ILE A 60 12.93 -10.97 0.90
N SER A 61 12.18 -10.56 -0.14
CA SER A 61 11.22 -11.46 -0.80
C SER A 61 11.87 -12.48 -1.74
N GLY A 62 13.12 -12.25 -2.14
CA GLY A 62 13.72 -12.92 -3.28
C GLY A 62 13.09 -12.51 -4.62
N PRO A 63 13.55 -13.08 -5.74
CA PRO A 63 12.99 -12.81 -7.06
C PRO A 63 11.55 -13.31 -7.16
N THR A 64 10.63 -12.40 -7.44
CA THR A 64 9.23 -12.73 -7.73
C THR A 64 9.07 -13.16 -9.20
N TYR A 65 7.95 -13.78 -9.54
CA TYR A 65 7.66 -14.29 -10.90
C TYR A 65 7.77 -13.24 -12.02
N ASN A 66 7.48 -11.98 -11.71
CA ASN A 66 7.55 -10.84 -12.64
C ASN A 66 8.75 -9.92 -12.32
N LYS A 67 9.64 -10.36 -11.43
CA LYS A 67 10.81 -9.61 -10.95
C LYS A 67 10.46 -8.23 -10.36
N LYS A 68 9.21 -8.03 -9.95
CA LYS A 68 8.75 -6.82 -9.26
C LYS A 68 8.63 -7.08 -7.75
N PRO A 69 8.99 -6.12 -6.90
CA PRO A 69 8.76 -6.20 -5.47
C PRO A 69 7.30 -6.52 -5.11
N LEU A 70 7.09 -7.07 -3.92
CA LEU A 70 5.75 -7.27 -3.39
C LEU A 70 5.23 -5.94 -2.85
N MET A 71 4.14 -5.43 -3.44
CA MET A 71 3.48 -4.21 -2.95
C MET A 71 2.87 -4.49 -1.58
N PHE A 72 3.21 -3.65 -0.61
CA PHE A 72 2.67 -3.69 0.74
C PHE A 72 1.52 -2.69 0.90
N ALA A 73 1.79 -1.44 0.53
CA ALA A 73 0.82 -0.36 0.54
C ALA A 73 1.05 0.59 -0.64
N ALA A 74 0.05 1.40 -0.98
CA ALA A 74 0.18 2.45 -1.98
C ALA A 74 -0.81 3.59 -1.75
N LEU A 75 -0.45 4.80 -2.18
CA LEU A 75 -1.35 5.95 -2.21
C LEU A 75 -1.49 6.47 -3.64
N ALA A 76 -2.71 6.59 -4.14
CA ALA A 76 -2.96 7.08 -5.49
C ALA A 76 -3.97 8.24 -5.51
N ALA A 77 -3.61 9.35 -6.14
CA ALA A 77 -4.52 10.46 -6.41
C ALA A 77 -5.38 10.12 -7.64
N GLN A 78 -6.61 9.65 -7.42
CA GLN A 78 -7.56 9.36 -8.50
C GLN A 78 -8.37 10.62 -8.85
N LYS A 79 -9.07 10.60 -10.00
CA LYS A 79 -9.85 11.77 -10.47
C LYS A 79 -10.91 12.26 -9.48
N LYS A 80 -11.48 11.36 -8.65
CA LYS A 80 -12.62 11.67 -7.74
C LYS A 80 -12.34 11.39 -6.26
N HIS A 81 -11.27 10.69 -5.93
CA HIS A 81 -10.94 10.26 -4.58
C HIS A 81 -9.43 10.04 -4.46
N ILE A 82 -8.97 9.80 -3.25
CA ILE A 82 -7.65 9.25 -2.96
C ILE A 82 -7.85 7.77 -2.64
N GLY A 83 -7.00 6.93 -3.22
CA GLY A 83 -6.99 5.49 -2.98
C GLY A 83 -5.83 5.12 -2.08
N LEU A 84 -6.13 4.54 -0.91
CA LEU A 84 -5.14 3.89 -0.05
C LEU A 84 -5.24 2.38 -0.24
N TYR A 85 -4.20 1.79 -0.82
CA TYR A 85 -4.10 0.36 -1.03
C TYR A 85 -3.36 -0.26 0.14
N ILE A 86 -3.95 -1.27 0.77
CA ILE A 86 -3.35 -2.01 1.90
C ILE A 86 -3.49 -3.50 1.64
N MET A 87 -2.36 -4.16 1.37
CA MET A 87 -2.36 -5.58 1.01
C MET A 87 -2.54 -6.49 2.23
N CYS A 88 -2.17 -6.06 3.44
CA CYS A 88 -2.40 -6.82 4.67
C CYS A 88 -3.88 -7.10 4.93
N ALA A 89 -4.75 -6.11 4.73
CA ALA A 89 -6.18 -6.27 4.90
C ALA A 89 -6.79 -7.13 3.79
N TYR A 90 -6.23 -7.09 2.58
CA TYR A 90 -6.66 -7.97 1.49
C TYR A 90 -6.38 -9.45 1.74
N MET A 91 -5.21 -9.78 2.31
CA MET A 91 -4.78 -11.16 2.56
C MET A 91 -5.31 -11.73 3.89
N ASN A 92 -5.92 -10.91 4.73
CA ASN A 92 -6.37 -11.30 6.06
C ASN A 92 -7.75 -10.72 6.38
N GLU A 93 -8.78 -11.56 6.28
CA GLU A 93 -10.17 -11.14 6.53
C GLU A 93 -10.39 -10.67 7.97
N GLN A 94 -9.66 -11.17 8.97
CA GLN A 94 -9.77 -10.68 10.35
C GLN A 94 -9.26 -9.24 10.47
N ARG A 95 -8.14 -8.89 9.82
CA ARG A 95 -7.61 -7.51 9.80
C ARG A 95 -8.57 -6.57 9.08
N LYS A 96 -9.15 -7.02 7.97
CA LYS A 96 -10.17 -6.25 7.24
C LYS A 96 -11.42 -6.02 8.09
N GLN A 97 -11.91 -7.03 8.80
CA GLN A 97 -13.07 -6.88 9.66
C GLN A 97 -12.78 -5.92 10.83
N ALA A 98 -11.63 -6.05 11.49
CA ALA A 98 -11.22 -5.13 12.56
C ALA A 98 -11.13 -3.68 12.05
N LEU A 99 -10.68 -3.48 10.81
CA LEU A 99 -10.64 -2.17 10.17
C LEU A 99 -12.05 -1.60 9.95
N LEU A 100 -12.99 -2.41 9.45
CA LEU A 100 -14.39 -2.00 9.26
C LEU A 100 -15.05 -1.64 10.60
N ASP A 101 -14.91 -2.50 11.61
CA ASP A 101 -15.51 -2.32 12.93
C ASP A 101 -14.98 -1.07 13.63
N ALA A 102 -13.68 -0.79 13.52
CA ALA A 102 -13.08 0.40 14.10
C ALA A 102 -13.59 1.70 13.47
N HIS A 103 -13.75 1.72 12.14
CA HIS A 103 -14.34 2.88 11.45
C HIS A 103 -15.81 3.08 11.83
N GLU A 104 -16.60 1.99 11.86
CA GLU A 104 -18.00 2.06 12.28
C GLU A 104 -18.14 2.59 13.71
N LYS A 105 -17.30 2.11 14.63
CA LYS A 105 -17.26 2.59 16.03
C LYS A 105 -16.89 4.07 16.13
N ALA A 106 -16.04 4.57 15.23
CA ALA A 106 -15.68 5.98 15.14
C ALA A 106 -16.76 6.83 14.44
N GLY A 107 -17.87 6.24 13.99
CA GLY A 107 -18.91 6.91 13.20
C GLY A 107 -18.48 7.25 11.78
N LYS A 108 -17.37 6.67 11.30
CA LYS A 108 -16.80 6.89 9.97
C LYS A 108 -17.24 5.76 9.04
N LYS A 109 -17.81 6.11 7.88
CA LYS A 109 -18.16 5.10 6.87
C LYS A 109 -16.94 4.82 5.99
N LEU A 110 -16.39 3.61 6.07
CA LEU A 110 -15.28 3.19 5.23
C LEU A 110 -15.77 2.70 3.85
N ASP A 111 -15.41 3.41 2.78
CA ASP A 111 -15.62 2.92 1.40
C ASP A 111 -14.43 2.08 0.94
N MET A 112 -14.52 0.76 1.15
CA MET A 112 -13.44 -0.19 0.84
C MET A 112 -13.83 -1.20 -0.25
N GLY A 113 -12.96 -1.37 -1.24
CA GLY A 113 -12.96 -2.49 -2.18
C GLY A 113 -12.22 -3.71 -1.61
N LYS A 114 -11.65 -4.55 -2.48
CA LYS A 114 -10.88 -5.73 -2.02
C LYS A 114 -9.61 -5.34 -1.24
N SER A 115 -8.85 -4.40 -1.76
CA SER A 115 -7.56 -3.96 -1.19
C SER A 115 -7.42 -2.45 -1.10
N CYS A 116 -8.44 -1.70 -1.54
CA CYS A 116 -8.37 -0.26 -1.76
C CYS A 116 -9.45 0.44 -0.95
N ILE A 117 -9.03 1.39 -0.12
CA ILE A 117 -9.88 2.30 0.62
C ILE A 117 -9.97 3.60 -0.17
N ARG A 118 -11.19 4.07 -0.42
CA ARG A 118 -11.48 5.29 -1.17
C ARG A 118 -11.96 6.36 -0.21
N PHE A 119 -11.33 7.52 -0.24
CA PHE A 119 -11.63 8.64 0.67
C PHE A 119 -11.27 9.98 0.01
N GLN A 120 -11.67 11.10 0.61
CA GLN A 120 -11.29 12.43 0.10
C GLN A 120 -10.45 13.22 1.08
N HIS A 121 -10.68 13.03 2.38
CA HIS A 121 -10.04 13.78 3.44
C HIS A 121 -9.39 12.84 4.46
N GLU A 122 -8.35 13.31 5.13
CA GLU A 122 -7.67 12.58 6.19
C GLU A 122 -8.64 12.11 7.28
N ASP A 123 -9.61 12.95 7.64
CA ASP A 123 -10.59 12.71 8.70
C ASP A 123 -11.61 11.62 8.35
N ASP A 124 -11.70 11.21 7.08
CA ASP A 124 -12.54 10.08 6.65
C ASP A 124 -11.99 8.74 7.17
N LEU A 125 -10.71 8.69 7.54
CA LEU A 125 -10.01 7.48 7.97
C LEU A 125 -9.82 7.45 9.48
N GLU A 126 -9.91 6.24 10.04
CA GLU A 126 -9.51 5.94 11.40
C GLU A 126 -8.04 5.46 11.40
N TRP A 127 -7.12 6.41 11.59
CA TRP A 127 -5.70 6.18 11.40
C TRP A 127 -5.10 5.17 12.36
N ASP A 128 -5.59 5.08 13.59
CA ASP A 128 -5.15 4.07 14.55
C ASP A 128 -5.52 2.67 14.06
N ALA A 129 -6.68 2.52 13.43
CA ALA A 129 -7.11 1.26 12.83
C ALA A 129 -6.28 0.92 11.58
N ILE A 130 -5.93 1.92 10.76
CA ILE A 130 -5.03 1.74 9.62
C ILE A 130 -3.65 1.29 10.08
N ALA A 131 -3.09 1.95 11.10
CA ALA A 131 -1.80 1.60 11.70
C ALA A 131 -1.79 0.14 12.19
N ALA A 132 -2.81 -0.25 12.97
CA ALA A 132 -2.94 -1.63 13.45
C ALA A 132 -3.08 -2.65 12.30
N ALA A 133 -3.78 -2.27 11.22
CA ALA A 133 -3.95 -3.14 10.06
C ALA A 133 -2.63 -3.39 9.31
N ILE A 134 -1.74 -2.40 9.27
CA ILE A 134 -0.44 -2.44 8.59
C ILE A 134 0.75 -2.71 9.51
N ASP A 135 0.53 -2.99 10.79
CA ASP A 135 1.60 -3.38 11.70
C ASP A 135 2.05 -4.82 11.42
N VAL A 136 2.86 -4.97 10.37
CA VAL A 136 3.44 -6.21 9.87
C VAL A 136 4.79 -5.89 9.24
N GLY A 137 5.86 -6.53 9.71
CA GLY A 137 7.19 -6.36 9.13
C GLY A 137 7.34 -7.01 7.74
N PRO A 138 8.32 -6.55 6.92
CA PRO A 138 8.49 -6.98 5.53
C PRO A 138 8.71 -8.48 5.37
N GLU A 139 9.45 -9.13 6.29
CA GLU A 139 9.67 -10.58 6.26
C GLU A 139 8.39 -11.39 6.47
N GLN A 140 7.59 -11.00 7.48
CA GLN A 140 6.32 -11.66 7.79
C GLN A 140 5.33 -11.50 6.65
N PHE A 141 5.25 -10.28 6.10
CA PHE A 141 4.40 -9.99 4.95
C PHE A 141 4.81 -10.81 3.72
N ALA A 142 6.10 -10.84 3.38
CA ALA A 142 6.62 -11.58 2.24
C ALA A 142 6.30 -13.08 2.35
N LYS A 143 6.53 -13.67 3.52
CA LYS A 143 6.22 -15.08 3.78
C LYS A 143 4.74 -15.38 3.55
N GLY A 144 3.84 -14.54 4.06
CA GLY A 144 2.40 -14.69 3.86
C GLY A 144 1.99 -14.59 2.38
N ALA A 145 2.46 -13.54 1.69
CA ALA A 145 2.14 -13.30 0.29
C ALA A 145 2.65 -14.40 -0.65
N ILE A 146 3.85 -14.94 -0.39
CA ILE A 146 4.42 -16.06 -1.16
C ILE A 146 3.60 -17.33 -0.92
N ALA A 147 3.29 -17.66 0.34
CA ALA A 147 2.53 -18.87 0.68
C ALA A 147 1.11 -18.85 0.07
N GLU A 148 0.42 -17.72 0.13
CA GLU A 148 -0.93 -17.58 -0.45
C GLU A 148 -0.92 -17.77 -1.98
N ARG A 149 0.12 -17.25 -2.64
CA ARG A 149 0.33 -17.44 -4.08
C ARG A 149 0.59 -18.90 -4.44
N GLU A 150 1.46 -19.59 -3.71
CA GLU A 150 1.73 -21.02 -3.92
C GLU A 150 0.45 -21.86 -3.77
N ALA A 151 -0.36 -21.54 -2.76
CA ALA A 151 -1.66 -22.18 -2.56
C ALA A 151 -2.64 -21.91 -3.72
N ALA A 152 -2.65 -20.70 -4.28
CA ALA A 152 -3.48 -20.36 -5.44
C ALA A 152 -3.06 -21.11 -6.71
N ILE A 153 -1.75 -21.25 -6.96
CA ILE A 153 -1.22 -22.03 -8.09
C ILE A 153 -1.58 -23.52 -7.94
N GLY A 154 -1.50 -24.07 -6.72
CA GLY A 154 -1.90 -25.45 -6.45
C GLY A 154 -3.39 -25.73 -6.69
N LYS A 155 -4.27 -24.75 -6.44
CA LYS A 155 -5.71 -24.85 -6.73
C LYS A 155 -6.03 -24.77 -8.22
N GLY A 156 -5.22 -24.08 -9.01
CA GLY A 156 -5.35 -23.99 -10.48
C GLY A 156 -4.89 -25.23 -11.25
N LYS A 157 -4.28 -26.23 -10.59
CA LYS A 157 -3.84 -27.50 -11.20
C LYS A 157 -4.87 -28.63 -11.14
N ARG A 158 -6.13 -28.35 -10.77
CA ARG A 158 -7.24 -29.30 -10.94
C ARG A 158 -7.88 -29.06 -12.31
N GLY A 159 -7.18 -29.49 -13.35
CA GLY A 159 -7.71 -29.72 -14.71
C GLY A 159 -7.65 -31.20 -15.01
#